data_AF-A0A7S1W3V8-F1
#
_entry.id   AF-A0A7S1W3V8-F1
#
_cell.length_a   1.000
_cell.length_b   1.000
_cell.length_c   1.000
_cell.angle_alpha   90.00
_cell.angle_beta   90.00
_cell.angle_gamma   90.00
#
_symmetry.space_group_name_H-M   'P 1'
#
loop_
_entity.id
_entity.type
_entity.pdbx_description
1 polymer ?
#
loop_
_entity_poly.entity_id
_entity_poly.type
_entity_poly.pdbx_seq_one_letter_code
_entity_poly.pdbx_strand_id
1 'polypeptide(L)'
;APKVEKPPQPRGLGRPTQTISDEEGRQELVDRLLLQLCERVFSVRGVPTVYLGSIQACERVAQRFAQLAEMNLEKLRQEQQAVGLPAPDGGQREDHIADLRQHAVWLEMPLYELRRACTEGGALSTTNPLVGEDAARRELVDRLVGARRARHYEEHGVPVRRLQPAVAADLLERFGLLEAMDVACLGEECQRCGFPPPPGNLERAQLLKRMKWALSSQELPFVELRKECVNVGIKGFHSAPETSRPLMLERMFSQMWDSQSASERRNTHVAPDVAKHLRTLELPTSAGLEDVKKAYKRLALKYHPDKQAGEAQDDAGAMFREISTAYEAMLKLLGSQC
;
A
#
# COMPACT_ATOMS: atom_id res chain seq x y z
N ALA A 1 -21.74 -17.76 78.94
CA ALA A 1 -21.83 -16.48 78.21
C ALA A 1 -22.22 -16.77 76.76
N PRO A 2 -23.32 -16.22 76.25
CA PRO A 2 -23.81 -16.54 74.90
C PRO A 2 -22.97 -15.80 73.84
N LYS A 3 -22.80 -16.46 72.68
CA LYS A 3 -22.15 -15.93 71.48
C LYS A 3 -23.05 -14.85 70.87
N VAL A 4 -22.53 -13.64 70.73
CA VAL A 4 -23.20 -12.54 70.01
C VAL A 4 -22.78 -12.63 68.54
N GLU A 5 -23.75 -12.92 67.67
CA GLU A 5 -23.62 -12.87 66.21
C GLU A 5 -23.39 -11.43 65.72
N LYS A 6 -22.42 -11.22 64.83
CA LYS A 6 -22.24 -9.96 64.10
C LYS A 6 -23.11 -9.97 62.83
N PRO A 7 -23.76 -8.84 62.47
CA PRO A 7 -24.55 -8.75 61.24
C PRO A 7 -23.65 -8.61 60.00
N PRO A 8 -24.14 -8.96 58.79
CA PRO A 8 -23.35 -8.96 57.57
C PRO A 8 -23.12 -7.55 57.03
N GLN A 9 -21.91 -7.27 56.57
CA GLN A 9 -21.56 -6.03 55.87
C GLN A 9 -22.12 -6.02 54.44
N PRO A 10 -22.66 -4.90 53.93
CA PRO A 10 -23.07 -4.81 52.53
C PRO A 10 -21.85 -4.66 51.62
N ARG A 11 -21.81 -5.47 50.56
CA ARG A 11 -20.86 -5.35 49.44
C ARG A 11 -21.12 -4.07 48.67
N GLY A 12 -20.27 -3.07 48.84
CA GLY A 12 -20.20 -1.90 47.96
C GLY A 12 -19.44 -2.24 46.67
N LEU A 13 -20.17 -2.50 45.59
CA LEU A 13 -19.65 -2.44 44.23
C LEU A 13 -19.47 -0.96 43.84
N GLY A 14 -18.31 -0.39 44.15
CA GLY A 14 -17.92 0.93 43.66
C GLY A 14 -17.13 0.80 42.36
N ARG A 15 -17.74 1.17 41.23
CA ARG A 15 -17.01 1.47 39.99
C ARG A 15 -16.07 2.66 40.25
N PRO A 16 -14.83 2.68 39.73
CA PRO A 16 -14.02 3.88 39.78
C PRO A 16 -14.52 4.87 38.72
N THR A 17 -15.38 5.81 39.12
CA THR A 17 -15.55 7.07 38.39
C THR A 17 -14.30 7.90 38.65
N GLN A 18 -13.50 8.12 37.61
CA GLN A 18 -12.38 9.07 37.63
C GLN A 18 -12.94 10.45 37.94
N THR A 19 -12.77 10.90 39.18
CA THR A 19 -13.01 12.28 39.59
C THR A 19 -11.82 13.09 39.10
N ILE A 20 -12.00 13.85 38.02
CA ILE A 20 -11.10 14.94 37.64
C ILE A 20 -10.91 15.81 38.89
N SER A 21 -9.67 16.14 39.24
CA SER A 21 -9.41 16.96 40.44
C SER A 21 -10.11 18.31 40.29
N ASP A 22 -10.77 18.83 41.33
CA ASP A 22 -11.46 20.13 41.30
C ASP A 22 -10.55 21.26 40.77
N GLU A 23 -9.24 21.12 40.94
CA GLU A 23 -8.22 22.04 40.46
C GLU A 23 -7.96 21.94 38.95
N GLU A 24 -8.01 20.73 38.38
CA GLU A 24 -7.93 20.48 36.92
C GLU A 24 -9.19 21.01 36.22
N GLY A 25 -10.37 20.75 36.80
CA GLY A 25 -11.64 21.26 36.27
C GLY A 25 -11.72 22.80 36.33
N ARG A 26 -11.17 23.42 37.39
CA ARG A 26 -11.05 24.88 37.49
C ARG A 26 -10.11 25.44 36.42
N GLN A 27 -8.97 24.81 36.19
CA GLN A 27 -8.02 25.25 35.16
C GLN A 27 -8.63 25.18 33.76
N GLU A 28 -9.37 24.10 33.44
CA GLU A 28 -10.08 23.96 32.16
C GLU A 28 -11.11 25.07 31.93
N LEU A 29 -11.89 25.41 32.97
CA LEU A 29 -12.87 26.51 32.89
C LEU A 29 -12.20 27.87 32.70
N VAL A 30 -11.09 28.12 33.39
CA VAL A 30 -10.29 29.34 33.23
C VAL A 30 -9.75 29.44 31.80
N ASP A 31 -9.19 28.36 31.26
CA ASP A 31 -8.68 28.32 29.89
C ASP A 31 -9.78 28.59 28.87
N ARG A 32 -10.99 28.02 29.04
CA ARG A 32 -12.13 28.30 28.16
C ARG A 32 -12.59 29.76 28.21
N LEU A 33 -12.71 30.35 29.40
CA LEU A 33 -13.12 31.74 29.55
C LEU A 33 -12.10 32.70 28.94
N LEU A 34 -10.81 32.44 29.18
CA LEU A 34 -9.74 33.25 28.62
C LEU A 34 -9.64 33.10 27.10
N LEU A 35 -9.88 31.91 26.54
CA LEU A 35 -9.97 31.72 25.09
C LEU A 35 -11.10 32.54 24.46
N GLN A 36 -12.27 32.62 25.12
CA GLN A 36 -13.37 33.48 24.68
C GLN A 36 -13.00 34.98 24.73
N LEU A 37 -12.31 35.42 25.78
CA LEU A 37 -11.87 36.81 25.92
C LEU A 37 -10.80 37.20 24.89
N CYS A 38 -9.88 36.28 24.59
CA CYS A 38 -8.76 36.49 23.69
C CYS A 38 -9.06 36.12 22.22
N GLU A 39 -10.27 35.64 21.90
CA GLU A 39 -10.64 35.16 20.58
C GLU A 39 -10.27 36.17 19.49
N ARG A 40 -10.67 37.43 19.66
CA ARG A 40 -10.40 38.51 18.69
C ARG A 40 -8.91 38.71 18.43
N VAL A 41 -8.06 38.57 19.46
CA VAL A 41 -6.60 38.76 19.33
C VAL A 41 -5.99 37.66 18.47
N PHE A 42 -6.43 36.42 18.68
CA PHE A 42 -5.96 35.27 17.92
C PHE A 42 -6.55 35.21 16.51
N SER A 43 -7.82 35.60 16.33
CA SER A 43 -8.48 35.67 15.02
C SER A 43 -7.77 36.63 14.06
N VAL A 44 -7.31 37.80 14.54
CA VAL A 44 -6.54 38.75 13.71
C VAL A 44 -5.22 38.14 13.22
N ARG A 45 -4.64 37.23 14.00
CA ARG A 45 -3.42 36.49 13.64
C ARG A 45 -3.71 35.22 12.83
N GLY A 46 -4.98 34.92 12.54
CA GLY A 46 -5.42 33.72 11.84
C GLY A 46 -5.32 32.42 12.65
N VAL A 47 -5.18 32.51 13.97
CA VAL A 47 -5.06 31.33 14.85
C VAL A 47 -6.45 30.79 15.19
N PRO A 48 -6.75 29.51 14.91
CA PRO A 48 -8.09 28.96 15.11
C PRO A 48 -8.28 28.49 16.55
N THR A 49 -8.74 29.39 17.42
CA THR A 49 -8.97 29.12 18.86
C THR A 49 -9.95 27.99 19.14
N VAL A 50 -10.89 27.72 18.24
CA VAL A 50 -11.92 26.68 18.39
C VAL A 50 -11.33 25.27 18.47
N TYR A 51 -10.24 25.01 17.73
CA TYR A 51 -9.61 23.69 17.68
C TYR A 51 -8.46 23.53 18.68
N LEU A 52 -8.07 24.62 19.35
CA LEU A 52 -6.92 24.67 20.25
C LEU A 52 -7.44 24.67 21.69
N GLY A 53 -7.11 23.61 22.43
CA GLY A 53 -7.70 23.34 23.75
C GLY A 53 -7.19 24.24 24.89
N SER A 54 -6.23 25.13 24.64
CA SER A 54 -5.69 26.05 25.66
C SER A 54 -5.11 27.32 25.05
N ILE A 55 -4.97 28.36 25.88
CA ILE A 55 -4.33 29.63 25.48
C ILE A 55 -2.86 29.40 25.14
N GLN A 56 -2.16 28.56 25.92
CA GLN A 56 -0.76 28.27 25.68
C GLN A 56 -0.55 27.61 24.32
N ALA A 57 -1.47 26.71 23.92
CA ALA A 57 -1.48 26.15 22.57
C ALA A 57 -1.69 27.24 21.51
N CYS A 58 -2.66 28.14 21.72
CA CYS A 58 -2.88 29.29 20.83
C CYS A 58 -1.65 30.21 20.70
N GLU A 59 -0.95 30.46 21.81
CA GLU A 59 0.25 31.27 21.84
C GLU A 59 1.40 30.59 21.07
N ARG A 60 1.63 29.29 21.29
CA ARG A 60 2.63 28.52 20.54
C ARG A 60 2.35 28.54 19.03
N VAL A 61 1.09 28.34 18.63
CA VAL A 61 0.67 28.45 17.22
C VAL A 61 0.92 29.88 16.70
N ALA A 62 0.55 30.91 17.45
CA ALA A 62 0.76 32.30 17.05
C ALA A 62 2.24 32.65 16.84
N GLN A 63 3.10 32.23 17.78
CA GLN A 63 4.56 32.40 17.67
C GLN A 63 5.10 31.67 16.45
N ARG A 64 4.64 30.43 16.21
CA ARG A 64 5.05 29.66 15.03
C ARG A 64 4.60 30.34 13.73
N PHE A 65 3.40 30.92 13.69
CA PHE A 65 2.91 31.63 12.50
C PHE A 65 3.73 32.87 12.18
N ALA A 66 4.20 33.59 13.21
CA ALA A 66 5.08 34.74 13.04
C ALA A 66 6.45 34.30 12.48
N GLN A 67 7.04 33.24 13.03
CA GLN A 67 8.30 32.67 12.52
C GLN A 67 8.20 32.27 11.04
N LEU A 68 7.14 31.54 10.67
CA LEU A 68 6.90 31.12 9.29
C LEU A 68 6.73 32.33 8.35
N ALA A 69 6.15 33.42 8.83
CA ALA A 69 5.95 34.64 8.05
C ALA A 69 7.25 35.43 7.81
N GLU A 70 8.31 35.19 8.59
CA GLU A 70 9.63 35.82 8.42
C GLU A 70 10.60 34.96 7.58
N MET A 71 10.36 33.65 7.49
CA MET A 71 11.23 32.72 6.77
C MET A 71 11.26 32.95 5.25
N ASN A 72 12.40 32.67 4.63
CA ASN A 72 12.56 32.71 3.18
C ASN A 72 11.97 31.44 2.51
N LEU A 73 11.80 31.49 1.20
CA LEU A 73 11.16 30.42 0.43
C LEU A 73 11.94 29.08 0.50
N GLU A 74 13.27 29.13 0.46
CA GLU A 74 14.12 27.94 0.53
C GLU A 74 13.95 27.22 1.87
N LYS A 75 13.95 27.97 2.97
CA LYS A 75 13.78 27.39 4.31
C LYS A 75 12.37 26.82 4.50
N LEU A 76 11.35 27.50 3.98
CA LEU A 76 9.97 26.99 3.98
C LEU A 76 9.86 25.65 3.24
N ARG A 77 10.53 25.51 2.09
CA ARG A 77 10.58 24.25 1.32
C ARG A 77 11.28 23.13 2.10
N GLN A 78 12.43 23.42 2.72
CA GLN A 78 13.13 22.45 3.56
C GLN A 78 12.25 21.97 4.72
N GLU A 79 11.52 22.88 5.38
CA GLU A 79 10.60 22.48 6.46
C GLU A 79 9.42 21.67 5.96
N GLN A 80 8.85 21.99 4.80
CA GLN A 80 7.78 21.18 4.20
C GLN A 80 8.25 19.76 3.91
N GLN A 81 9.43 19.61 3.31
CA GLN A 81 10.03 18.32 3.05
C GLN A 81 10.25 17.53 4.36
N ALA A 82 10.82 18.18 5.39
CA ALA A 82 11.05 17.55 6.69
C ALA A 82 9.76 17.05 7.36
N VAL A 83 8.65 17.77 7.17
CA VAL A 83 7.34 17.38 7.68
C VAL A 83 6.66 16.33 6.79
N GLY A 84 7.05 16.20 5.52
CA GLY A 84 6.44 15.28 4.56
C GLY A 84 5.31 15.89 3.73
N LEU A 85 5.23 17.22 3.65
CA LEU A 85 4.31 17.93 2.76
C LEU A 85 5.03 18.18 1.43
N PRO A 86 4.49 17.71 0.29
CA PRO A 86 5.09 17.97 -1.00
C PRO A 86 4.90 19.44 -1.37
N ALA A 87 5.74 20.00 -2.23
CA ALA A 87 5.62 21.40 -2.63
C ALA A 87 4.25 21.66 -3.31
N PRO A 88 3.56 22.78 -2.99
CA PRO A 88 2.33 23.18 -3.68
C PRO A 88 2.57 23.42 -5.17
N ASP A 89 1.62 22.99 -6.00
CA ASP A 89 1.61 23.27 -7.44
C ASP A 89 1.54 24.79 -7.65
N GLY A 90 2.53 25.38 -8.33
CA GLY A 90 2.64 26.83 -8.50
C GLY A 90 3.48 27.55 -7.42
N GLY A 91 3.92 26.86 -6.37
CA GLY A 91 5.10 27.17 -5.55
C GLY A 91 5.17 28.56 -4.94
N GLN A 92 4.04 29.22 -4.68
CA GLN A 92 4.07 30.56 -4.08
C GLN A 92 4.38 30.46 -2.59
N ARG A 93 5.11 31.47 -2.08
CA ARG A 93 5.51 31.54 -0.67
C ARG A 93 4.30 31.42 0.28
N GLU A 94 3.18 32.01 -0.10
CA GLU A 94 1.95 32.02 0.69
C GLU A 94 1.34 30.63 0.86
N ASP A 95 1.36 29.82 -0.19
CA ASP A 95 0.90 28.41 -0.13
C ASP A 95 1.79 27.59 0.80
N HIS A 96 3.11 27.78 0.72
CA HIS A 96 4.05 27.13 1.61
C HIS A 96 3.78 27.47 3.09
N ILE A 97 3.49 28.74 3.37
CA ILE A 97 3.15 29.21 4.72
C ILE A 97 1.81 28.63 5.16
N ALA A 98 0.77 28.65 4.33
CA ALA A 98 -0.54 28.10 4.65
C ALA A 98 -0.48 26.61 5.01
N ASP A 99 0.41 25.88 4.34
CA ASP A 99 0.66 24.48 4.63
C ASP A 99 1.28 24.25 6.00
N LEU A 100 2.39 24.93 6.27
CA LEU A 100 3.12 24.80 7.52
C LEU A 100 2.33 25.35 8.71
N ARG A 101 1.50 26.38 8.50
CA ARG A 101 0.56 26.89 9.51
C ARG A 101 -0.44 25.84 9.95
N GLN A 102 -1.10 25.19 9.00
CA GLN A 102 -2.06 24.14 9.30
C GLN A 102 -1.39 22.92 9.98
N HIS A 103 -0.16 22.56 9.58
CA HIS A 103 0.61 21.55 10.29
C HIS A 103 0.91 21.96 11.74
N ALA A 104 1.30 23.22 11.98
CA ALA A 104 1.54 23.74 13.33
C ALA A 104 0.26 23.70 14.19
N VAL A 105 -0.91 23.96 13.60
CA VAL A 105 -2.20 23.79 14.30
C VAL A 105 -2.40 22.33 14.72
N TRP A 106 -2.16 21.36 13.83
CA TRP A 106 -2.32 19.94 14.16
C TRP A 106 -1.43 19.48 15.32
N LEU A 107 -0.18 19.97 15.42
CA LEU A 107 0.71 19.62 16.52
C LEU A 107 0.12 19.99 17.89
N GLU A 108 -0.62 21.10 17.95
CA GLU A 108 -1.18 21.69 19.18
C GLU A 108 -2.64 21.30 19.44
N MET A 109 -3.33 20.68 18.48
CA MET A 109 -4.71 20.22 18.63
C MET A 109 -4.82 19.11 19.67
N PRO A 110 -5.84 19.10 20.54
CA PRO A 110 -6.10 17.97 21.43
C PRO A 110 -6.30 16.65 20.68
N LEU A 111 -6.01 15.51 21.33
CA LEU A 111 -6.13 14.20 20.68
C LEU A 111 -7.52 13.93 20.08
N TYR A 112 -8.59 14.35 20.76
CA TYR A 112 -9.95 14.11 20.26
C TYR A 112 -10.24 14.89 18.97
N GLU A 113 -9.75 16.14 18.88
CA GLU A 113 -9.84 16.94 17.66
C GLU A 113 -8.97 16.38 16.53
N LEU A 114 -7.77 15.86 16.85
CA LEU A 114 -6.93 15.16 15.87
C LEU A 114 -7.63 13.92 15.29
N ARG A 115 -8.28 13.12 16.15
CA ARG A 115 -9.05 11.95 15.69
C ARG A 115 -10.20 12.36 14.77
N ARG A 116 -10.91 13.43 15.13
CA ARG A 116 -12.00 14.00 14.32
C ARG A 116 -11.48 14.51 12.97
N ALA A 117 -10.41 15.28 12.97
CA ALA A 117 -9.77 15.75 11.75
C ALA A 117 -9.34 14.58 10.86
N CYS A 118 -8.80 13.50 11.43
CA CYS A 118 -8.47 12.29 10.66
C CYS A 118 -9.71 11.70 9.99
N THR A 119 -10.82 11.54 10.73
CA THR A 119 -12.06 11.00 10.15
C THR A 119 -12.60 11.86 9.02
N GLU A 120 -12.62 13.18 9.20
CA GLU A 120 -13.09 14.14 8.19
C GLU A 120 -12.17 14.14 6.94
N GLY A 121 -10.86 13.99 7.15
CA GLY A 121 -9.86 13.89 6.09
C GLY A 121 -9.75 12.51 5.43
N GLY A 122 -10.59 11.53 5.80
CA GLY A 122 -10.55 10.17 5.25
C GLY A 122 -9.33 9.34 5.69
N ALA A 123 -8.65 9.76 6.76
CA ALA A 123 -7.55 9.06 7.39
C ALA A 123 -8.03 8.19 8.57
N LEU A 124 -7.24 7.17 8.94
CA LEU A 124 -7.53 6.37 10.12
C LEU A 124 -7.40 7.22 11.39
N SER A 125 -8.45 7.24 12.21
CA SER A 125 -8.48 7.97 13.48
C SER A 125 -8.11 7.11 14.69
N THR A 126 -7.99 5.80 14.52
CA THR A 126 -7.64 4.87 15.60
C THR A 126 -6.14 4.73 15.73
N THR A 127 -5.64 4.79 16.95
CA THR A 127 -4.23 4.56 17.29
C THR A 127 -4.15 3.33 18.18
N ASN A 128 -2.99 2.70 18.28
CA ASN A 128 -2.82 1.59 19.22
C ASN A 128 -3.04 2.12 20.66
N PRO A 129 -3.96 1.53 21.46
CA PRO A 129 -4.23 2.01 22.81
C PRO A 129 -3.07 1.76 23.79
N LEU A 130 -2.08 0.95 23.40
CA LEU A 130 -0.92 0.62 24.23
C LEU A 130 0.24 1.63 24.10
N VAL A 131 0.20 2.53 23.12
CA VAL A 131 1.21 3.60 22.98
C VAL A 131 0.80 4.82 23.77
N GLY A 132 1.79 5.51 24.35
CA GLY A 132 1.60 6.74 25.09
C GLY A 132 0.99 7.86 24.24
N GLU A 133 0.42 8.87 24.93
CA GLU A 133 -0.33 9.96 24.31
C GLU A 133 0.46 10.67 23.19
N ASP A 134 1.73 10.97 23.44
CA ASP A 134 2.61 11.64 22.49
C ASP A 134 2.90 10.82 21.23
N ALA A 135 2.97 9.50 21.35
CA ALA A 135 3.14 8.62 20.21
C ALA A 135 1.85 8.53 19.39
N ALA A 136 0.70 8.43 20.05
CA ALA A 136 -0.61 8.47 19.39
C ALA A 136 -0.85 9.81 18.67
N ARG A 137 -0.46 10.93 19.29
CA ARG A 137 -0.52 12.27 18.70
C ARG A 137 0.29 12.34 17.41
N ARG A 138 1.57 11.95 17.47
CA ARG A 138 2.45 11.92 16.28
C ARG A 138 1.87 11.07 15.16
N GLU A 139 1.39 9.87 15.48
CA GLU A 139 0.77 8.98 14.50
C GLU A 139 -0.45 9.60 13.79
N LEU A 140 -1.31 10.32 14.52
CA LEU A 140 -2.45 11.02 13.93
C LEU A 140 -2.04 12.20 13.05
N VAL A 141 -1.06 12.99 13.51
CA VAL A 141 -0.54 14.12 12.73
C VAL A 141 0.10 13.64 11.43
N ASP A 142 0.92 12.58 11.47
CA ASP A 142 1.54 12.01 10.27
C ASP A 142 0.48 11.59 9.23
N ARG A 143 -0.61 10.97 9.69
CA ARG A 143 -1.71 10.57 8.79
C ARG A 143 -2.43 11.77 8.19
N LEU A 144 -2.63 12.85 8.95
CA LEU A 144 -3.23 14.10 8.44
C LEU A 144 -2.33 14.75 7.39
N VAL A 145 -1.01 14.79 7.64
CA VAL A 145 -0.02 15.29 6.68
C VAL A 145 -0.09 14.49 5.39
N GLY A 146 -0.06 13.15 5.48
CA GLY A 146 -0.19 12.29 4.31
C GLY A 146 -1.51 12.45 3.56
N ALA A 147 -2.62 12.65 4.28
CA ALA A 147 -3.95 12.83 3.69
C ALA A 147 -4.10 14.15 2.93
N ARG A 148 -3.50 15.24 3.42
CA ARG A 148 -3.67 16.59 2.86
C ARG A 148 -3.37 16.69 1.38
N ARG A 149 -2.33 15.99 0.93
CA ARG A 149 -1.90 15.93 -0.48
C ARG A 149 -1.80 14.49 -0.98
N ALA A 150 -2.67 13.60 -0.48
CA ALA A 150 -2.68 12.21 -0.91
C ALA A 150 -2.83 12.08 -2.43
N ARG A 151 -3.70 12.90 -3.05
CA ARG A 151 -3.89 12.91 -4.51
C ARG A 151 -2.60 13.21 -5.27
N HIS A 152 -1.87 14.26 -4.86
CA HIS A 152 -0.63 14.65 -5.51
C HIS A 152 0.43 13.54 -5.40
N TYR A 153 0.58 12.91 -4.24
CA TYR A 153 1.45 11.74 -4.08
C TYR A 153 1.01 10.56 -4.95
N GLU A 154 -0.28 10.23 -4.92
CA GLU A 154 -0.85 9.09 -5.67
C GLU A 154 -0.70 9.28 -7.18
N GLU A 155 -0.88 10.49 -7.70
CA GLU A 155 -0.67 10.85 -9.12
C GLU A 155 0.78 10.64 -9.58
N HIS A 156 1.75 10.89 -8.70
CA HIS A 156 3.18 10.67 -8.98
C HIS A 156 3.64 9.24 -8.66
N GLY A 157 2.73 8.38 -8.15
CA GLY A 157 2.97 6.97 -7.88
C GLY A 157 3.55 6.66 -6.49
N VAL A 158 3.50 7.61 -5.54
CA VAL A 158 3.97 7.43 -4.17
C VAL A 158 2.83 6.93 -3.27
N PRO A 159 2.96 5.76 -2.60
CA PRO A 159 1.90 5.21 -1.76
C PRO A 159 1.91 5.85 -0.35
N VAL A 160 1.62 7.15 -0.25
CA VAL A 160 1.75 7.94 1.00
C VAL A 160 1.00 7.35 2.19
N ARG A 161 -0.13 6.68 1.99
CA ARG A 161 -0.93 6.07 3.07
C ARG A 161 -0.23 4.89 3.77
N ARG A 162 0.79 4.31 3.12
CA ARG A 162 1.54 3.14 3.59
C ARG A 162 2.95 3.51 4.06
N LEU A 163 3.32 4.78 3.93
CA LEU A 163 4.66 5.30 4.19
C LEU A 163 4.59 6.37 5.28
N GLN A 164 5.73 6.67 5.89
CA GLN A 164 5.86 7.87 6.69
C GLN A 164 5.86 9.11 5.77
N PRO A 165 5.24 10.23 6.18
CA PRO A 165 5.13 11.41 5.32
C PRO A 165 6.49 11.95 4.84
N ALA A 166 7.48 12.04 5.74
CA ALA A 166 8.82 12.52 5.38
C ALA A 166 9.46 11.63 4.29
N VAL A 167 9.37 10.31 4.46
CA VAL A 167 9.87 9.34 3.47
C VAL A 167 9.10 9.43 2.16
N ALA A 168 7.80 9.68 2.20
CA ALA A 168 6.99 9.89 1.00
C ALA A 168 7.41 11.16 0.23
N ALA A 169 7.75 12.25 0.93
CA ALA A 169 8.28 13.47 0.32
C ALA A 169 9.62 13.23 -0.37
N ASP A 170 10.55 12.54 0.29
CA ASP A 170 11.86 12.20 -0.28
C ASP A 170 11.72 11.29 -1.52
N LEU A 171 10.79 10.33 -1.48
CA LEU A 171 10.48 9.48 -2.64
C LEU A 171 9.90 10.28 -3.80
N LEU A 172 9.04 11.26 -3.53
CA LEU A 172 8.47 12.12 -4.57
C LEU A 172 9.56 12.92 -5.29
N GLU A 173 10.49 13.54 -4.54
CA GLU A 173 11.63 14.24 -5.12
C GLU A 173 12.47 13.30 -5.98
N ARG A 174 12.79 12.12 -5.44
CA ARG A 174 13.55 11.09 -6.17
C ARG A 174 12.83 10.62 -7.43
N PHE A 175 11.51 10.51 -7.42
CA PHE A 175 10.71 10.13 -8.59
C PHE A 175 10.73 11.22 -9.66
N GLY A 176 10.69 12.49 -9.27
CA GLY A 176 10.86 13.61 -10.20
C GLY A 176 12.22 13.57 -10.90
N LEU A 177 13.30 13.26 -10.18
CA LEU A 177 14.63 13.07 -10.77
C LEU A 177 14.64 11.91 -11.77
N LEU A 178 14.07 10.76 -11.41
CA LEU A 178 13.97 9.61 -12.32
C LEU A 178 13.18 9.93 -13.58
N GLU A 179 12.07 10.66 -13.45
CA GLU A 179 11.25 11.09 -14.58
C GLU A 179 11.96 12.05 -15.53
N ALA A 180 13.01 12.73 -15.08
CA ALA A 180 13.86 13.57 -15.92
C ALA A 180 14.99 12.78 -16.63
N MET A 181 15.31 11.56 -16.18
CA MET A 181 16.42 10.76 -16.73
C MET A 181 16.05 10.03 -18.03
N ASP A 182 17.03 9.78 -18.88
CA ASP A 182 16.89 8.95 -20.07
C ASP A 182 17.04 7.44 -19.76
N VAL A 183 16.84 6.58 -20.76
CA VAL A 183 16.85 5.10 -20.55
C VAL A 183 18.22 4.59 -20.11
N ALA A 184 19.32 5.18 -20.60
CA ALA A 184 20.67 4.76 -20.26
C ALA A 184 20.99 5.11 -18.80
N CYS A 185 20.74 6.35 -18.41
CA CYS A 185 20.90 6.82 -17.03
C CYS A 185 19.99 6.05 -16.05
N LEU A 186 18.76 5.72 -16.44
CA LEU A 186 17.88 4.88 -15.62
C LEU A 186 18.46 3.47 -15.40
N GLY A 187 19.12 2.90 -16.41
CA GLY A 187 19.81 1.62 -16.30
C GLY A 187 20.98 1.66 -15.32
N GLU A 188 21.78 2.73 -15.33
CA GLU A 188 22.84 2.96 -14.35
C GLU A 188 22.28 3.16 -12.94
N GLU A 189 21.21 3.93 -12.81
CA GLU A 189 20.57 4.20 -11.53
C GLU A 189 19.95 2.92 -10.93
N CYS A 190 19.46 1.99 -11.76
CA CYS A 190 19.05 0.66 -11.28
C CYS A 190 20.18 -0.06 -10.55
N GLN A 191 21.39 -0.06 -11.15
CA GLN A 191 22.56 -0.71 -10.55
C GLN A 191 22.98 -0.01 -9.26
N ARG A 192 22.96 1.33 -9.23
CA ARG A 192 23.26 2.13 -8.02
C ARG A 192 22.29 1.84 -6.88
N CYS A 193 21.03 1.57 -7.19
CA CYS A 193 20.00 1.21 -6.21
C CYS A 193 20.03 -0.27 -5.78
N GLY A 194 20.98 -1.07 -6.30
CA GLY A 194 21.10 -2.49 -6.01
C GLY A 194 20.04 -3.36 -6.70
N PHE A 195 19.40 -2.86 -7.76
CA PHE A 195 18.45 -3.63 -8.56
C PHE A 195 19.16 -4.45 -9.63
N PRO A 196 18.59 -5.61 -10.03
CA PRO A 196 19.11 -6.36 -11.16
C PRO A 196 19.09 -5.52 -12.45
N PRO A 197 20.03 -5.77 -13.38
CA PRO A 197 20.13 -4.97 -14.61
C PRO A 197 18.86 -5.13 -15.48
N PRO A 198 18.28 -4.03 -16.00
CA PRO A 198 17.12 -4.07 -16.90
C PRO A 198 17.31 -5.01 -18.09
N PRO A 199 16.30 -5.81 -18.48
CA PRO A 199 16.34 -6.50 -19.76
C PRO A 199 16.38 -5.45 -20.89
N GLY A 200 17.20 -5.68 -21.92
CA GLY A 200 17.53 -4.68 -22.94
C GLY A 200 16.37 -4.23 -23.85
N ASN A 201 15.24 -4.92 -23.79
CA ASN A 201 14.01 -4.63 -24.55
C ASN A 201 12.96 -3.85 -23.75
N LEU A 202 13.28 -3.39 -22.53
CA LEU A 202 12.30 -2.72 -21.68
C LEU A 202 12.13 -1.25 -22.09
N GLU A 203 10.90 -0.84 -22.37
CA GLU A 203 10.57 0.55 -22.65
C GLU A 203 10.79 1.45 -21.42
N ARG A 204 11.14 2.72 -21.66
CA ARG A 204 11.37 3.73 -20.60
C ARG A 204 10.25 3.79 -19.57
N ALA A 205 9.00 3.81 -20.01
CA ALA A 205 7.83 3.92 -19.13
C ALA A 205 7.69 2.69 -18.22
N GLN A 206 7.98 1.50 -18.74
CA GLN A 206 7.95 0.25 -17.98
C GLN A 206 9.10 0.19 -16.97
N LEU A 207 10.29 0.64 -17.37
CA LEU A 207 11.45 0.76 -16.49
C LEU A 207 11.16 1.72 -15.32
N LEU A 208 10.66 2.91 -15.61
CA LEU A 208 10.29 3.90 -14.58
C LEU A 208 9.25 3.34 -13.61
N LYS A 209 8.19 2.70 -14.12
CA LYS A 209 7.16 2.09 -13.28
C LYS A 209 7.75 1.04 -12.33
N ARG A 210 8.64 0.19 -12.83
CA ARG A 210 9.32 -0.84 -12.03
C ARG A 210 10.24 -0.23 -10.99
N MET A 211 11.03 0.78 -11.36
CA MET A 211 11.93 1.48 -10.44
C MET A 211 11.17 2.19 -9.32
N LYS A 212 10.12 2.94 -9.66
CA LYS A 212 9.27 3.62 -8.67
C LYS A 212 8.66 2.63 -7.67
N TRP A 213 8.15 1.50 -8.16
CA TRP A 213 7.62 0.46 -7.28
C TRP A 213 8.72 -0.17 -6.40
N ALA A 214 9.90 -0.43 -6.97
CA ALA A 214 11.02 -1.02 -6.25
C ALA A 214 11.52 -0.11 -5.11
N LEU A 215 11.73 1.18 -5.41
CA LEU A 215 12.09 2.20 -4.42
C LEU A 215 11.00 2.36 -3.35
N SER A 216 9.73 2.45 -3.75
CA SER A 216 8.61 2.48 -2.78
C SER A 216 8.65 1.27 -1.85
N SER A 217 8.95 0.08 -2.39
CA SER A 217 8.99 -1.17 -1.62
C SER A 217 10.16 -1.20 -0.63
N GLN A 218 11.30 -0.61 -0.97
CA GLN A 218 12.45 -0.49 -0.05
C GLN A 218 12.12 0.36 1.18
N GLU A 219 11.20 1.32 1.04
CA GLU A 219 10.83 2.26 2.10
C GLU A 219 9.60 1.84 2.93
N LEU A 220 8.89 0.77 2.52
CA LEU A 220 7.71 0.30 3.25
C LEU A 220 8.06 -0.16 4.68
N PRO A 221 7.28 0.22 5.71
CA PRO A 221 7.40 -0.35 7.04
C PRO A 221 7.32 -1.88 6.99
N PHE A 222 8.02 -2.59 7.88
CA PHE A 222 8.15 -4.05 7.82
C PHE A 222 6.81 -4.81 7.74
N VAL A 223 5.78 -4.33 8.45
CA VAL A 223 4.43 -4.89 8.40
C VAL A 223 3.80 -4.74 7.01
N GLU A 224 3.96 -3.59 6.38
CA GLU A 224 3.44 -3.31 5.04
C GLU A 224 4.23 -4.06 3.96
N LEU A 225 5.55 -4.20 4.13
CA LEU A 225 6.40 -4.99 3.24
C LEU A 225 6.00 -6.47 3.25
N ARG A 226 5.67 -7.05 4.42
CA ARG A 226 5.16 -8.42 4.50
C ARG A 226 3.86 -8.61 3.71
N LYS A 227 2.93 -7.66 3.83
CA LYS A 227 1.68 -7.66 3.04
C LYS A 227 2.00 -7.55 1.54
N GLU A 228 2.95 -6.71 1.17
CA GLU A 228 3.38 -6.56 -0.23
C GLU A 228 3.95 -7.86 -0.79
N CYS A 229 4.82 -8.58 -0.06
CA CYS A 229 5.31 -9.89 -0.49
C CYS A 229 4.16 -10.86 -0.80
N VAL A 230 3.15 -10.91 0.06
CA VAL A 230 1.97 -11.77 -0.13
C VAL A 230 1.17 -11.34 -1.35
N ASN A 231 0.98 -10.03 -1.55
CA ASN A 231 0.28 -9.47 -2.71
C ASN A 231 0.98 -9.81 -4.04
N VAL A 232 2.32 -9.83 -4.04
CA VAL A 232 3.14 -10.22 -5.19
C VAL A 232 3.17 -11.75 -5.37
N GLY A 233 2.66 -12.53 -4.42
CA GLY A 233 2.59 -14.00 -4.48
C GLY A 233 3.79 -14.73 -3.87
N ILE A 234 4.64 -14.02 -3.12
CA ILE A 234 5.82 -14.58 -2.45
C ILE A 234 5.38 -15.21 -1.13
N LYS A 235 5.50 -16.54 -1.06
CA LYS A 235 5.14 -17.33 0.12
C LYS A 235 6.31 -17.42 1.10
N GLY A 236 5.99 -17.72 2.36
CA GLY A 236 6.97 -18.02 3.42
C GLY A 236 7.33 -16.86 4.35
N PHE A 237 6.79 -15.65 4.14
CA PHE A 237 7.13 -14.48 4.94
C PHE A 237 6.05 -13.99 5.93
N HIS A 238 4.93 -14.71 6.05
CA HIS A 238 3.80 -14.31 6.92
C HIS A 238 4.23 -14.08 8.39
N SER A 239 5.13 -14.93 8.90
CA SER A 239 5.67 -14.87 10.27
C SER A 239 7.17 -14.56 10.30
N ALA A 240 7.72 -14.00 9.23
CA ALA A 240 9.15 -13.72 9.16
C ALA A 240 9.55 -12.60 10.14
N PRO A 241 10.72 -12.72 10.80
CA PRO A 241 11.29 -11.64 11.61
C PRO A 241 11.82 -10.51 10.73
N GLU A 242 12.03 -9.34 11.31
CA GLU A 242 12.51 -8.14 10.60
C GLU A 242 13.89 -8.34 9.94
N THR A 243 14.70 -9.25 10.48
CA THR A 243 15.98 -9.67 9.88
C THR A 243 15.84 -10.31 8.49
N SER A 244 14.63 -10.74 8.11
CA SER A 244 14.35 -11.29 6.78
C SER A 244 14.07 -10.23 5.71
N ARG A 245 13.99 -8.94 6.09
CA ARG A 245 13.76 -7.82 5.17
C ARG A 245 14.63 -7.85 3.90
N PRO A 246 15.96 -8.04 3.95
CA PRO A 246 16.78 -8.07 2.73
C PRO A 246 16.39 -9.22 1.79
N LEU A 247 16.15 -10.42 2.32
CA LEU A 247 15.74 -11.59 1.53
C LEU A 247 14.35 -11.41 0.90
N MET A 248 13.44 -10.72 1.61
CA MET A 248 12.12 -10.37 1.08
C MET A 248 12.23 -9.44 -0.11
N LEU A 249 13.01 -8.36 0.02
CA LEU A 249 13.25 -7.39 -1.05
C LEU A 249 13.94 -8.05 -2.24
N GLU A 250 14.97 -8.86 -2.00
CA GLU A 250 15.66 -9.62 -3.04
C GLU A 250 14.68 -10.49 -3.85
N ARG A 251 13.85 -11.30 -3.16
CA ARG A 251 12.84 -12.13 -3.85
C ARG A 251 11.80 -11.31 -4.59
N MET A 252 11.38 -10.17 -4.03
CA MET A 252 10.46 -9.23 -4.68
C MET A 252 11.05 -8.68 -5.97
N PHE A 253 12.30 -8.22 -5.92
CA PHE A 253 12.95 -7.64 -7.08
C PHE A 253 13.24 -8.68 -8.16
N SER A 254 13.71 -9.87 -7.79
CA SER A 254 13.90 -10.97 -8.76
C SER A 254 12.60 -11.31 -9.48
N GLN A 255 11.50 -11.51 -8.75
CA GLN A 255 10.21 -11.84 -9.37
C GLN A 255 9.69 -10.70 -10.28
N MET A 256 9.90 -9.45 -9.88
CA MET A 256 9.46 -8.27 -10.63
C MET A 256 10.28 -8.09 -11.92
N TRP A 257 11.57 -8.38 -11.89
CA TRP A 257 12.46 -8.22 -13.03
C TRP A 257 12.43 -9.41 -14.00
N ASP A 258 12.28 -10.62 -13.46
CA ASP A 258 12.12 -11.86 -14.22
C ASP A 258 10.75 -11.94 -14.93
N SER A 259 9.81 -11.05 -14.60
CA SER A 259 8.41 -11.12 -15.03
C SER A 259 8.14 -10.91 -16.54
N GLN A 260 9.14 -10.61 -17.38
CA GLN A 260 8.98 -10.87 -18.83
C GLN A 260 8.65 -12.35 -19.05
N SER A 261 9.32 -13.25 -18.31
CA SER A 261 9.00 -14.66 -18.30
C SER A 261 7.65 -15.00 -17.66
N ALA A 262 6.99 -14.13 -16.89
CA ALA A 262 5.67 -14.43 -16.29
C ALA A 262 4.50 -13.96 -17.15
N SER A 263 4.67 -12.89 -17.94
CA SER A 263 3.72 -12.54 -19.01
C SER A 263 3.87 -13.50 -20.19
N GLU A 264 5.10 -13.94 -20.49
CA GLU A 264 5.34 -15.00 -21.45
C GLU A 264 4.94 -16.36 -20.90
N ARG A 265 5.22 -16.76 -19.64
CA ARG A 265 4.77 -18.07 -19.08
C ARG A 265 3.25 -18.15 -18.90
N ARG A 266 2.55 -17.05 -18.62
CA ARG A 266 1.07 -17.05 -18.64
C ARG A 266 0.50 -17.10 -20.06
N ASN A 267 1.25 -16.66 -21.07
CA ASN A 267 0.87 -16.75 -22.49
C ASN A 267 1.62 -17.85 -23.28
N THR A 268 2.40 -18.71 -22.62
CA THR A 268 3.12 -19.85 -23.23
C THR A 268 2.86 -21.17 -22.51
N HIS A 269 1.96 -21.19 -21.50
CA HIS A 269 1.43 -22.44 -20.96
C HIS A 269 0.12 -22.89 -21.60
N VAL A 270 -0.29 -22.26 -22.70
CA VAL A 270 -1.21 -22.84 -23.68
C VAL A 270 -0.48 -22.95 -25.01
N ALA A 271 -0.27 -24.21 -25.44
CA ALA A 271 0.12 -24.67 -26.79
C ALA A 271 1.61 -24.65 -27.18
N PRO A 272 2.37 -25.68 -26.74
CA PRO A 272 2.91 -26.65 -27.71
C PRO A 272 2.06 -27.92 -27.77
N ASP A 273 1.37 -28.25 -26.67
CA ASP A 273 0.59 -29.50 -26.56
C ASP A 273 -0.75 -29.42 -27.31
N VAL A 274 -1.47 -28.29 -27.32
CA VAL A 274 -2.74 -28.17 -28.07
C VAL A 274 -2.53 -28.36 -29.57
N ALA A 275 -1.47 -27.76 -30.11
CA ALA A 275 -1.11 -27.93 -31.53
C ALA A 275 -0.73 -29.39 -31.84
N LYS A 276 -0.07 -30.09 -30.90
CA LYS A 276 0.25 -31.52 -31.02
C LYS A 276 -1.02 -32.37 -31.02
N HIS A 277 -1.91 -32.18 -30.03
CA HIS A 277 -3.17 -32.94 -29.92
C HIS A 277 -4.12 -32.69 -31.10
N LEU A 278 -4.22 -31.46 -31.60
CA LEU A 278 -5.00 -31.14 -32.81
C LEU A 278 -4.41 -31.77 -34.07
N ARG A 279 -3.08 -31.81 -34.20
CA ARG A 279 -2.41 -32.54 -35.30
C ARG A 279 -2.66 -34.05 -35.22
N THR A 280 -2.59 -34.65 -34.03
CA THR A 280 -2.93 -36.07 -33.81
C THR A 280 -4.39 -36.38 -34.17
N LEU A 281 -5.30 -35.42 -33.98
CA LEU A 281 -6.70 -35.52 -34.39
C LEU A 281 -6.96 -35.10 -35.85
N GLU A 282 -5.92 -34.80 -36.63
CA GLU A 282 -5.99 -34.31 -38.02
C GLU A 282 -6.87 -33.05 -38.19
N LEU A 283 -6.80 -32.11 -37.22
CA LEU A 283 -7.59 -30.88 -37.19
C LEU A 283 -6.73 -29.61 -37.26
N PRO A 284 -7.26 -28.52 -37.84
CA PRO A 284 -6.61 -27.21 -37.80
C PRO A 284 -6.62 -26.63 -36.39
N THR A 285 -5.71 -25.70 -36.10
CA THR A 285 -5.59 -25.02 -34.81
C THR A 285 -6.81 -24.16 -34.44
N SER A 286 -7.74 -23.95 -35.38
CA SER A 286 -8.99 -23.21 -35.21
C SER A 286 -10.22 -24.11 -34.97
N ALA A 287 -10.05 -25.43 -34.83
CA ALA A 287 -11.15 -26.38 -34.70
C ALA A 287 -11.87 -26.28 -33.34
N GLY A 288 -13.20 -26.37 -33.36
CA GLY A 288 -14.03 -26.29 -32.16
C GLY A 288 -14.31 -27.64 -31.48
N LEU A 289 -15.01 -27.61 -30.34
CA LEU A 289 -15.36 -28.80 -29.56
C LEU A 289 -16.12 -29.88 -30.39
N GLU A 290 -17.01 -29.44 -31.27
CA GLU A 290 -17.80 -30.34 -32.13
C GLU A 290 -16.93 -31.01 -33.21
N ASP A 291 -15.92 -30.32 -33.73
CA ASP A 291 -14.97 -30.87 -34.69
C ASP A 291 -14.07 -31.93 -34.04
N VAL A 292 -13.64 -31.68 -32.81
CA VAL A 292 -12.84 -32.62 -32.00
C VAL A 292 -13.60 -33.93 -31.75
N LYS A 293 -14.88 -33.86 -31.37
CA LYS A 293 -15.74 -35.06 -31.20
C LYS A 293 -15.93 -35.84 -32.50
N LYS A 294 -16.12 -35.12 -33.61
CA LYS A 294 -16.30 -35.74 -34.93
C LYS A 294 -15.03 -36.41 -35.43
N ALA A 295 -13.87 -35.78 -35.24
CA ALA A 295 -12.57 -36.34 -35.61
C ALA A 295 -12.22 -37.58 -34.78
N TYR A 296 -12.46 -37.54 -33.46
CA TYR A 296 -12.27 -38.71 -32.58
C TYR A 296 -13.11 -39.90 -33.04
N LYS A 297 -14.40 -39.71 -33.30
CA LYS A 297 -15.29 -40.80 -33.76
C LYS A 297 -14.82 -41.42 -35.08
N ARG A 298 -14.31 -40.61 -36.02
CA ARG A 298 -13.75 -41.08 -37.30
C ARG A 298 -12.47 -41.89 -37.10
N LEU A 299 -11.54 -41.38 -36.29
CA LEU A 299 -10.23 -41.99 -36.08
C LEU A 299 -10.30 -43.23 -35.17
N ALA A 300 -11.15 -43.22 -34.14
CA ALA A 300 -11.40 -44.35 -33.26
C ALA A 300 -11.96 -45.58 -34.02
N LEU A 301 -12.78 -45.35 -35.05
CA LEU A 301 -13.28 -46.44 -35.91
C LEU A 301 -12.22 -46.97 -36.88
N LYS A 302 -11.26 -46.13 -37.28
CA LYS A 302 -10.17 -46.47 -38.22
C LYS A 302 -9.06 -47.27 -37.55
N TYR A 303 -8.71 -46.89 -36.31
CA TYR A 303 -7.63 -47.50 -35.52
C TYR A 303 -8.15 -48.42 -34.40
N HIS A 304 -9.37 -48.92 -34.50
CA HIS A 304 -9.90 -49.85 -33.48
C HIS A 304 -9.13 -51.18 -33.52
N PRO A 305 -8.54 -51.64 -32.40
CA PRO A 305 -7.69 -52.83 -32.37
C PRO A 305 -8.43 -54.12 -32.76
N ASP A 306 -9.75 -54.16 -32.57
CA ASP A 306 -10.61 -55.30 -32.93
C ASP A 306 -10.90 -55.42 -34.45
N LYS A 307 -10.60 -54.37 -35.23
CA LYS A 307 -10.83 -54.34 -36.69
C LYS A 307 -9.54 -54.51 -37.51
N GLN A 308 -8.40 -54.68 -36.85
CA GLN A 308 -7.08 -54.78 -37.47
C GLN A 308 -6.50 -56.16 -37.13
N ALA A 309 -5.90 -56.84 -38.10
CA ALA A 309 -5.36 -58.19 -37.91
C ALA A 309 -3.84 -58.23 -38.17
N GLY A 310 -3.11 -58.97 -37.34
CA GLY A 310 -1.65 -59.15 -37.48
C GLY A 310 -0.82 -57.99 -36.91
N GLU A 311 0.37 -57.75 -37.45
CA GLU A 311 1.31 -56.70 -36.96
C GLU A 311 0.71 -55.28 -36.99
N ALA A 312 -0.29 -55.02 -37.84
CA ALA A 312 -1.03 -53.75 -37.89
C ALA A 312 -1.92 -53.51 -36.64
N GLN A 313 -2.15 -54.53 -35.81
CA GLN A 313 -2.94 -54.44 -34.59
C GLN A 313 -2.21 -53.68 -33.47
N ASP A 314 -0.89 -53.89 -33.34
CA ASP A 314 -0.08 -53.22 -32.33
C ASP A 314 0.10 -51.73 -32.66
N ASP A 315 0.35 -51.41 -33.93
CA ASP A 315 0.44 -50.04 -34.42
C ASP A 315 -0.90 -49.30 -34.32
N ALA A 316 -2.01 -49.97 -34.64
CA ALA A 316 -3.34 -49.41 -34.45
C ALA A 316 -3.67 -49.18 -32.97
N GLY A 317 -3.25 -50.08 -32.09
CA GLY A 317 -3.39 -49.94 -30.65
C GLY A 317 -2.60 -48.76 -30.07
N ALA A 318 -1.38 -48.53 -30.56
CA ALA A 318 -0.58 -47.36 -30.18
C ALA A 318 -1.24 -46.05 -30.64
N MET A 319 -1.63 -45.98 -31.91
CA MET A 319 -2.32 -44.82 -32.48
C MET A 319 -3.65 -44.54 -31.78
N PHE A 320 -4.42 -45.57 -31.43
CA PHE A 320 -5.69 -45.41 -30.71
C PHE A 320 -5.51 -44.79 -29.31
N ARG A 321 -4.43 -45.13 -28.59
CA ARG A 321 -4.10 -44.52 -27.30
C ARG A 321 -3.72 -43.04 -27.48
N GLU A 322 -2.94 -42.72 -28.50
CA GLU A 322 -2.59 -41.32 -28.82
C GLU A 322 -3.80 -40.47 -29.20
N ILE A 323 -4.72 -41.03 -30.00
CA ILE A 323 -5.98 -40.38 -30.38
C ILE A 323 -6.87 -40.16 -29.16
N SER A 324 -6.96 -41.13 -28.25
CA SER A 324 -7.79 -41.04 -27.04
C SER A 324 -7.24 -40.03 -26.02
N THR A 325 -5.92 -40.04 -25.82
CA THR A 325 -5.25 -39.04 -24.95
C THR A 325 -5.40 -37.62 -25.50
N ALA A 326 -5.28 -37.43 -26.81
CA ALA A 326 -5.53 -36.15 -27.46
C ALA A 326 -6.97 -35.66 -27.32
N TYR A 327 -7.94 -36.56 -27.47
CA TYR A 327 -9.36 -36.23 -27.31
C TYR A 327 -9.71 -35.81 -25.87
N GLU A 328 -9.22 -36.54 -24.86
CA GLU A 328 -9.44 -36.20 -23.45
C GLU A 328 -8.80 -34.86 -23.06
N ALA A 329 -7.59 -34.59 -23.57
CA ALA A 329 -6.91 -33.32 -23.34
C ALA A 329 -7.69 -32.15 -23.95
N MET A 330 -8.17 -32.29 -25.19
CA MET A 330 -8.97 -31.26 -25.87
C MET A 330 -10.33 -31.03 -25.20
N LEU A 331 -10.98 -32.09 -24.72
CA LEU A 331 -12.23 -31.98 -23.95
C LEU A 331 -12.05 -31.22 -22.64
N LYS A 332 -10.98 -31.50 -21.89
CA LYS A 332 -10.67 -30.78 -20.64
C LYS A 332 -10.42 -29.31 -20.91
N LEU A 333 -9.64 -28.98 -21.95
CA LEU A 333 -9.27 -27.61 -22.29
C LEU A 333 -10.46 -26.77 -22.80
N LEU A 334 -11.28 -27.34 -23.69
CA LEU A 334 -12.43 -26.63 -24.26
C LEU A 334 -13.67 -26.69 -23.38
N GLY A 335 -13.75 -27.67 -22.46
CA GLY A 335 -14.84 -27.81 -21.49
C GLY A 335 -14.70 -26.92 -20.25
N SER A 336 -13.49 -26.44 -19.93
CA SER A 336 -13.26 -25.50 -18.82
C SER A 336 -13.57 -24.02 -19.15
N GLN A 337 -14.09 -23.73 -20.35
CA GLN A 337 -14.48 -22.37 -20.77
C GLN A 337 -16.00 -22.10 -20.63
N CYS A 338 -16.73 -22.91 -19.86
CA CYS A 338 -18.13 -22.68 -19.51
C CYS A 338 -18.28 -22.31 -18.04
#